data_AF-A0A971PTI7-F1
#
_entry.id   AF-A0A971PTI7-F1
#
_cell.length_a   1.000
_cell.length_b   1.000
_cell.length_c   1.000
_cell.angle_alpha   90.00
_cell.angle_beta   90.00
_cell.angle_gamma   90.00
#
_symmetry.space_group_name_H-M   'P 1'
#
loop_
_entity.id
_entity.type
_entity.pdbx_description
1 polymer ?
#
loop_
_entity_poly.entity_id
_entity_poly.type
_entity_poly.pdbx_seq_one_letter_code
_entity_poly.pdbx_strand_id
1 'polypeptide(L)'
;MQFYRDGYYPGDPRVQPAADIIDGSEVDVLIVGTGPAGLIVAAQLAAFPDIRTMVVERREGPIDLGQADGISCRSMEMFEAFGIASRILGE
;
A
#
# COMPACT_ATOMS: atom_id res chain seq x y z
N MET A 1 -4.86 -13.32 -10.06
CA MET A 1 -5.82 -12.59 -9.21
C MET A 1 -7.17 -13.31 -9.28
N GLN A 2 -7.85 -13.50 -8.16
CA GLN A 2 -9.21 -14.06 -8.11
C GLN A 2 -10.16 -13.00 -7.54
N PHE A 3 -11.32 -12.83 -8.14
CA PHE A 3 -12.36 -11.87 -7.74
C PHE A 3 -13.75 -12.50 -7.89
N TYR A 4 -14.78 -11.81 -7.40
CA TYR A 4 -16.18 -12.28 -7.35
C TYR A 4 -16.45 -13.53 -6.49
N ARG A 5 -15.62 -13.76 -5.47
CA ARG A 5 -15.78 -14.90 -4.56
C ARG A 5 -17.09 -14.87 -3.77
N ASP A 6 -17.53 -13.66 -3.41
CA ASP A 6 -18.72 -13.43 -2.58
C ASP A 6 -19.83 -12.68 -3.34
N GLY A 7 -19.78 -12.71 -4.69
CA GLY A 7 -20.75 -12.04 -5.56
C GLY A 7 -20.10 -11.10 -6.58
N TYR A 8 -20.92 -10.54 -7.47
CA TYR A 8 -20.47 -9.62 -8.50
C TYR A 8 -20.22 -8.21 -7.95
N TYR A 9 -19.05 -7.64 -8.24
CA TYR A 9 -18.69 -6.27 -7.90
C TYR A 9 -18.28 -5.50 -9.17
N PRO A 10 -18.97 -4.42 -9.56
CA PRO A 10 -18.56 -3.63 -10.72
C PRO A 10 -17.30 -2.81 -10.43
N GLY A 11 -16.50 -2.50 -11.46
CA GLY A 11 -15.30 -1.65 -11.34
C GLY A 11 -13.96 -2.40 -11.42
N ASP A 12 -12.87 -1.75 -11.00
CA ASP A 12 -11.54 -2.38 -10.96
C ASP A 12 -11.49 -3.39 -9.79
N PRO A 13 -11.28 -4.70 -10.05
CA PRO A 13 -11.25 -5.72 -9.00
C PRO A 13 -10.09 -5.56 -8.01
N ARG A 14 -9.13 -4.66 -8.26
CA ARG A 14 -8.07 -4.30 -7.32
C ARG A 14 -8.55 -3.41 -6.18
N VAL A 15 -9.66 -2.71 -6.37
CA VAL A 15 -10.26 -1.87 -5.33
C VAL A 15 -11.10 -2.76 -4.42
N GLN A 16 -10.66 -2.89 -3.18
CA GLN A 16 -11.40 -3.65 -2.17
C GLN A 16 -12.46 -2.76 -1.52
N PRO A 17 -13.60 -3.32 -1.06
CA PRO A 17 -14.55 -2.60 -0.24
C PRO A 17 -13.86 -1.98 0.98
N ALA A 18 -14.25 -0.76 1.34
CA ALA A 18 -13.74 -0.13 2.55
C ALA A 18 -14.15 -0.93 3.79
N ALA A 19 -13.21 -1.16 4.70
CA ALA A 19 -13.51 -1.62 6.04
C ALA A 19 -14.14 -0.50 6.88
N ASP A 20 -14.65 -0.86 8.05
CA ASP A 20 -15.24 0.09 8.99
C ASP A 20 -14.22 1.15 9.44
N ILE A 21 -14.71 2.38 9.64
CA ILE A 21 -13.87 3.49 10.12
C ILE A 21 -13.57 3.28 11.60
N ILE A 22 -12.29 3.25 11.93
CA ILE A 22 -11.79 3.06 13.29
C ILE A 22 -11.33 4.41 13.85
N ASP A 23 -11.62 4.68 15.12
CA ASP A 23 -11.15 5.91 15.79
C ASP A 23 -9.61 5.95 15.83
N GLY A 24 -9.04 7.11 15.50
CA GLY A 24 -7.60 7.34 15.36
C GLY A 24 -6.92 7.87 16.62
N SER A 25 -7.61 7.86 17.76
CA SER A 25 -7.06 8.31 19.05
C SER A 25 -5.95 7.39 19.59
N GLU A 26 -6.03 6.09 19.30
CA GLU A 26 -5.01 5.08 19.61
C GLU A 26 -4.76 4.19 18.40
N VAL A 27 -3.50 3.81 18.16
CA VAL A 27 -3.09 2.95 17.04
C VAL A 27 -2.24 1.79 17.54
N ASP A 28 -2.30 0.67 16.81
CA ASP A 28 -1.49 -0.51 17.12
C ASP A 28 -0.08 -0.35 16.53
N VAL A 29 0.01 0.33 15.38
CA VAL A 29 1.27 0.62 14.69
C VAL A 29 1.31 2.06 14.22
N LEU A 30 2.34 2.80 14.65
CA LEU A 30 2.68 4.13 14.15
C LEU A 30 3.94 4.04 13.27
N ILE A 31 3.79 4.38 11.98
CA ILE A 31 4.89 4.46 11.02
C ILE A 31 5.29 5.93 10.86
N VAL A 32 6.56 6.23 11.14
CA VAL A 32 7.11 7.59 11.00
C VAL A 32 7.98 7.67 9.75
N GLY A 33 7.48 8.38 8.73
CA GLY A 33 8.13 8.64 7.47
C GLY A 33 7.53 7.86 6.30
N THR A 34 7.33 8.53 5.17
CA THR A 34 6.80 7.96 3.92
C THR A 34 7.91 7.76 2.87
N GLY A 35 9.10 7.35 3.33
CA GLY A 35 10.14 6.82 2.44
C GLY A 35 9.81 5.39 1.97
N PRO A 36 10.67 4.77 1.14
CA PRO A 36 10.44 3.41 0.64
C PRO A 36 10.17 2.38 1.75
N ALA A 37 10.95 2.42 2.83
CA ALA A 37 10.75 1.50 3.96
C ALA A 37 9.37 1.68 4.63
N GLY A 38 9.00 2.93 4.92
CA GLY A 38 7.73 3.23 5.59
C GLY A 38 6.52 2.88 4.73
N LEU A 39 6.57 3.19 3.44
CA LEU A 39 5.47 2.89 2.51
C LEU A 39 5.31 1.40 2.23
N ILE A 40 6.39 0.61 2.19
CA ILE A 40 6.28 -0.85 2.03
C ILE A 40 5.60 -1.48 3.25
N VAL A 41 5.96 -1.06 4.46
CA VAL A 41 5.31 -1.53 5.68
C VAL A 41 3.85 -1.09 5.72
N ALA A 42 3.57 0.18 5.39
CA ALA A 42 2.21 0.69 5.34
C ALA A 42 1.33 -0.08 4.33
N ALA A 43 1.85 -0.34 3.13
CA ALA A 43 1.14 -1.11 2.10
C ALA A 43 0.88 -2.55 2.54
N GLN A 44 1.83 -3.18 3.25
CA GLN A 44 1.64 -4.52 3.80
C GLN A 44 0.57 -4.55 4.90
N LEU A 45 0.58 -3.57 5.80
CA LEU A 45 -0.38 -3.51 6.92
C LEU A 45 -1.78 -3.09 6.45
N ALA A 46 -1.89 -2.34 5.36
CA ALA A 46 -3.18 -1.96 4.77
C ALA A 46 -4.03 -3.16 4.29
N ALA A 47 -3.42 -4.35 4.15
CA ALA A 47 -4.15 -5.59 3.85
C ALA A 47 -4.89 -6.17 5.07
N PHE A 48 -4.64 -5.65 6.28
CA PHE A 48 -5.22 -6.15 7.53
C PHE A 48 -6.09 -5.06 8.18
N PRO A 49 -7.41 -5.03 7.87
CA PRO A 49 -8.29 -3.99 8.39
C PRO A 49 -8.42 -4.01 9.92
N ASP A 50 -8.12 -5.13 10.57
CA ASP A 50 -8.18 -5.27 12.02
C ASP A 50 -6.95 -4.66 12.74
N ILE A 51 -5.93 -4.20 12.00
CA ILE A 51 -4.74 -3.55 12.57
C ILE A 51 -4.83 -2.04 12.33
N ARG A 52 -4.98 -1.26 13.42
CA ARG A 52 -5.01 0.20 13.35
C ARG A 52 -3.61 0.74 13.05
N THR A 53 -3.39 1.06 11.77
CA THR A 53 -2.11 1.58 11.28
C THR A 53 -2.22 3.08 10.99
N MET A 54 -1.30 3.87 11.54
CA MET A 54 -1.17 5.30 11.22
C MET A 54 0.20 5.56 10.59
N VAL A 55 0.22 6.35 9.52
CA VAL A 55 1.46 6.82 8.87
C VAL A 55 1.54 8.32 9.02
N VAL A 56 2.66 8.81 9.55
CA VAL A 56 2.93 10.24 9.69
C VAL A 56 4.17 10.62 8.89
N GLU A 57 4.13 11.79 8.25
CA GLU A 57 5.24 12.35 7.49
C GLU A 57 5.35 13.84 7.81
N ARG A 58 6.59 14.35 7.83
CA ARG A 58 6.87 15.76 8.09
C ARG A 58 6.58 16.64 6.87
N ARG A 59 6.77 16.10 5.65
CA ARG A 59 6.41 16.77 4.40
C ARG A 59 4.89 16.96 4.32
N GLU A 60 4.46 18.05 3.68
CA GLU A 60 3.05 18.37 3.52
C GLU A 60 2.32 17.47 2.51
N GLY A 61 3.07 16.75 1.67
CA GLY A 61 2.51 15.91 0.63
C GLY A 61 3.50 14.91 0.05
N PRO A 62 3.06 14.13 -0.95
CA PRO A 62 3.92 13.20 -1.66
C PRO A 62 5.06 13.95 -2.37
N ILE A 63 6.16 13.25 -2.59
CA ILE A 63 7.29 13.80 -3.35
C ILE A 63 7.01 13.73 -4.85
N ASP A 64 7.34 14.79 -5.58
CA ASP A 64 7.28 14.80 -7.04
C ASP A 64 8.52 14.17 -7.68
N LEU A 65 9.68 14.35 -7.03
CA LEU A 65 10.97 13.83 -7.50
C LEU A 65 11.72 13.11 -6.38
N GLY A 66 11.94 11.81 -6.58
CA GLY A 66 12.73 10.96 -5.69
C GLY A 66 14.23 11.10 -5.89
N GLN A 67 15.00 10.63 -4.90
CA GLN A 67 16.46 10.55 -4.97
C GLN A 67 16.96 9.17 -5.44
N ALA A 68 16.10 8.15 -5.37
CA ALA A 68 16.42 6.77 -5.72
C ALA A 68 15.61 6.35 -6.95
N ASP A 69 16.28 5.71 -7.90
CA ASP A 69 15.74 5.25 -9.18
C ASP A 69 16.05 3.76 -9.45
N GLY A 70 17.09 3.22 -8.82
CA GLY A 70 17.47 1.81 -8.94
C GLY A 70 16.48 0.86 -8.27
N ILE A 71 15.97 -0.10 -9.05
CA ILE A 71 15.11 -1.19 -8.57
C ILE A 71 15.84 -2.52 -8.82
N SER A 72 16.08 -3.30 -7.77
CA SER A 72 16.72 -4.61 -7.90
C SER A 72 15.74 -5.68 -8.41
N CYS A 73 16.23 -6.78 -9.00
CA CYS A 73 15.38 -7.90 -9.40
C CYS A 73 14.53 -8.42 -8.24
N ARG A 74 15.11 -8.53 -7.05
CA ARG A 74 14.40 -8.97 -5.85
C ARG A 74 13.33 -7.96 -5.39
N SER A 75 13.56 -6.67 -5.61
CA SER A 75 12.54 -5.64 -5.37
C SER A 75 11.37 -5.77 -6.36
N MET A 76 11.65 -6.10 -7.62
CA MET A 76 10.60 -6.39 -8.61
C MET A 76 9.76 -7.62 -8.24
N GLU A 77 10.39 -8.69 -7.73
CA GLU A 77 9.67 -9.87 -7.22
C GLU A 77 8.73 -9.50 -6.06
N MET A 78 9.19 -8.63 -5.15
CA MET A 78 8.33 -8.11 -4.08
C MET A 78 7.19 -7.24 -4.62
N PHE A 79 7.45 -6.38 -5.61
CA PHE A 79 6.42 -5.57 -6.25
C PHE A 79 5.39 -6.40 -7.02
N GLU A 80 5.76 -7.57 -7.53
CA GLU A 80 4.82 -8.53 -8.12
C GLU A 80 3.87 -9.08 -7.04
N ALA A 81 4.37 -9.37 -5.83
CA ALA A 81 3.52 -9.79 -4.71
C ALA A 81 2.51 -8.70 -4.30
N PHE A 82 2.87 -7.41 -4.45
CA PHE A 82 1.95 -6.28 -4.26
C PHE A 82 1.06 -6.00 -5.49
N GLY A 83 1.26 -6.70 -6.61
CA GLY A 83 0.48 -6.53 -7.84
C GLY A 83 0.77 -5.23 -8.59
N ILE A 84 1.95 -4.62 -8.39
CA ILE A 84 2.35 -3.35 -9.02
C ILE A 84 3.53 -3.47 -10.00
N ALA A 85 4.17 -4.65 -10.11
CA ALA A 85 5.35 -4.83 -10.96
C ALA A 85 5.08 -4.52 -12.46
N SER A 86 3.96 -5.00 -13.02
CA SER A 86 3.57 -4.68 -14.41
C SER A 86 3.48 -3.18 -14.68
N ARG A 87 2.87 -2.42 -13.76
CA ARG A 87 2.78 -0.95 -13.85
C ARG A 87 4.15 -0.28 -13.83
N ILE A 88 5.12 -0.84 -13.09
CA ILE A 88 6.50 -0.34 -13.03
C ILE A 88 7.24 -0.66 -14.34
N LEU A 89 7.00 -1.83 -14.92
CA LEU A 89 7.57 -2.22 -16.22
C LEU A 89 6.95 -1.46 -17.41
N GLY A 90 5.77 -0.86 -17.21
CA GLY A 90 5.03 -0.18 -18.27
C GLY A 90 4.24 -1.14 -19.16
N GLU A 91 3.89 -2.32 -18.64
CA GLU A 91 3.06 -3.35 -19.29
C GLU A 91 1.56 -3.19 -18.97
#